data_AF-A0A3M1GR52-F1
#
_entry.id   AF-A0A3M1GR52-F1
#
_cell.length_a   1.000
_cell.length_b   1.000
_cell.length_c   1.000
_cell.angle_alpha   90.00
_cell.angle_beta   90.00
_cell.angle_gamma   90.00
#
_symmetry.space_group_name_H-M   'P 1'
#
loop_
_entity.id
_entity.type
_entity.pdbx_description
1 polymer ?
#
loop_
_entity_poly.entity_id
_entity_poly.type
_entity_poly.pdbx_seq_one_letter_code
_entity_poly.pdbx_strand_id
1 'polypeptide(L)'
;PLQTGTYYVDVAYGRQETPTAANGRALRTIPFTLTLSLFRESETANLVPGRVIRGTIDPRRHGPVRTYALDVPAGSPALRIDLLSDAADLDLRLRRGAPMVCNADAEHRSAGVVGCETIVLTPEDGEDAIPAGRYYIDVVDPAWLSWPSPFRLLARLATAPPERLLALPELRASDDPLERAVQSTVELIYSEAGGSGVLISPAGHILTNQHVVEAIALGGENAAEPLLVAVTTDPHRPPVVRFTARVLASDPDLDLALLQIEADIYGRPLPEGYRFPTAALGRPETMRLADGLLALGYPNAGGLGTRVSITASRGILSGFERRGQQVHFKTDAEINAGNSGGPVLDERFEVIGIATETISDDGGNGQIGYVRPLWLVPEAWWRRAGVDR
;
A
#
# COMPACT_ATOMS: atom_id res chain seq x y z
N PRO A 1 28.91 16.22 -7.11
CA PRO A 1 29.14 17.32 -6.14
C PRO A 1 28.59 18.66 -6.64
N LEU A 2 27.96 19.44 -5.75
CA LEU A 2 27.56 20.81 -6.06
C LEU A 2 28.80 21.64 -6.41
N GLN A 3 28.72 22.38 -7.52
CA GLN A 3 29.77 23.32 -7.89
C GLN A 3 29.66 24.57 -7.04
N THR A 4 30.79 25.18 -6.72
CA THR A 4 30.83 26.50 -6.09
C THR A 4 30.17 27.51 -7.01
N GLY A 5 29.14 28.20 -6.53
CA GLY A 5 28.42 29.19 -7.31
C GLY A 5 27.13 29.64 -6.64
N THR A 6 26.45 30.58 -7.30
CA THR A 6 25.13 31.05 -6.89
C THR A 6 24.06 30.19 -7.56
N TYR A 7 23.18 29.60 -6.76
CA TYR A 7 22.01 28.86 -7.23
C TYR A 7 20.78 29.76 -7.06
N TYR A 8 19.99 29.88 -8.13
CA TYR A 8 18.72 30.59 -8.12
C TYR A 8 17.59 29.56 -8.03
N VAL A 9 16.61 29.82 -7.16
CA VAL A 9 15.47 28.92 -6.93
C VAL A 9 14.18 29.68 -7.20
N ASP A 10 13.43 29.22 -8.19
CA ASP A 10 12.11 29.76 -8.53
C ASP A 10 11.00 28.93 -7.86
N VAL A 11 10.00 29.62 -7.32
CA VAL A 11 8.79 29.00 -6.78
C VAL A 11 7.62 29.37 -7.69
N ALA A 12 7.04 28.36 -8.35
CA ALA A 12 5.95 28.55 -9.30
C ALA A 12 4.68 27.83 -8.84
N TYR A 13 3.53 28.47 -9.07
CA TYR A 13 2.23 27.83 -8.89
C TYR A 13 1.88 27.06 -10.17
N GLY A 14 1.82 25.73 -10.09
CA GLY A 14 1.78 24.84 -11.26
C GLY A 14 0.40 24.59 -11.89
N ARG A 15 -0.68 25.21 -11.40
CA ARG A 15 -2.02 25.06 -12.00
C ARG A 15 -2.34 26.23 -12.92
N GLN A 16 -3.16 25.95 -13.94
CA GLN A 16 -3.64 26.96 -14.90
C GLN A 16 -4.75 27.87 -14.34
N GLU A 17 -5.33 27.51 -13.20
CA GLU A 17 -6.46 28.20 -12.58
C GLU A 17 -5.98 29.21 -11.52
N THR A 18 -6.82 30.19 -11.18
CA THR A 18 -6.50 31.10 -10.07
C THR A 18 -6.69 30.36 -8.75
N PRO A 19 -5.69 30.33 -7.85
CA PRO A 19 -5.83 29.66 -6.57
C PRO A 19 -6.99 30.26 -5.77
N THR A 20 -7.80 29.42 -5.15
CA THR A 20 -8.99 29.81 -4.40
C THR A 20 -8.92 29.27 -2.96
N ALA A 21 -9.40 30.07 -2.01
CA ALA A 21 -9.56 29.65 -0.62
C ALA A 21 -10.79 28.73 -0.47
N ALA A 22 -10.88 28.01 0.66
CA ALA A 22 -12.00 27.10 0.96
C ALA A 22 -13.39 27.78 0.92
N ASN A 23 -13.45 29.11 1.06
CA ASN A 23 -14.67 29.90 0.94
C ASN A 23 -14.94 30.43 -0.49
N GLY A 24 -14.23 29.91 -1.50
CA GLY A 24 -14.39 30.26 -2.91
C GLY A 24 -13.74 31.59 -3.34
N ARG A 25 -13.06 32.31 -2.46
CA ARG A 25 -12.40 33.58 -2.82
C ARG A 25 -11.05 33.35 -3.49
N ALA A 26 -10.81 34.03 -4.60
CA ALA A 26 -9.51 34.03 -5.27
C ALA A 26 -8.40 34.56 -4.35
N LEU A 27 -7.30 33.81 -4.24
CA LEU A 27 -6.09 34.18 -3.53
C LEU A 27 -5.22 35.06 -4.42
N ARG A 28 -4.78 36.21 -3.88
CA ARG A 28 -3.84 37.13 -4.54
C ARG A 28 -2.39 36.95 -4.08
N THR A 29 -2.21 36.31 -2.94
CA THR A 29 -0.92 35.99 -2.34
C THR A 29 -1.00 34.57 -1.79
N ILE A 30 0.05 33.79 -2.00
CA ILE A 30 0.16 32.43 -1.47
C ILE A 30 1.37 32.45 -0.53
N PRO A 31 1.17 32.40 0.79
CA PRO A 31 2.29 32.30 1.71
C PRO A 31 3.01 30.98 1.47
N PHE A 32 4.34 31.01 1.40
CA PHE A 32 5.17 29.83 1.30
C PHE A 32 6.39 29.97 2.21
N THR A 33 6.99 28.84 2.55
CA THR A 33 8.30 28.78 3.21
C THR A 33 9.23 27.99 2.32
N LEU A 34 10.40 28.54 2.01
CA LEU A 34 11.45 27.81 1.32
C LEU A 34 12.46 27.33 2.36
N THR A 35 12.71 26.04 2.42
CA THR A 35 13.75 25.44 3.26
C THR A 35 14.79 24.80 2.36
N LEU A 36 16.02 25.29 2.42
CA LEU A 36 17.17 24.64 1.79
C LEU A 36 17.94 23.85 2.84
N SER A 37 18.26 22.60 2.52
CA SER A 37 19.14 21.75 3.31
C SER A 37 20.28 21.24 2.43
N LEU A 38 21.50 21.38 2.92
CA LEU A 38 22.72 20.88 2.28
C LEU A 38 23.17 19.64 3.02
N PHE A 39 23.25 18.52 2.31
CA PHE A 39 23.73 17.26 2.86
C PHE A 39 25.08 16.93 2.27
N ARG A 40 25.97 16.42 3.10
CA ARG A 40 27.19 15.78 2.61
C ARG A 40 26.84 14.35 2.25
N GLU A 41 27.12 13.97 1.01
CA GLU A 41 27.01 12.57 0.58
C GLU A 41 27.78 11.69 1.59
N SER A 42 27.08 10.73 2.19
CA SER A 42 27.71 9.74 3.07
C SER A 42 28.59 8.81 2.23
N GLU A 43 29.62 8.24 2.87
CA GLU A 43 30.53 7.30 2.21
C GLU A 43 29.77 6.19 1.47
N THR A 44 30.03 6.06 0.17
CA THR A 44 29.40 5.07 -0.70
C THR A 44 29.84 3.67 -0.28
N ALA A 45 28.95 2.91 0.36
CA ALA A 45 29.25 1.54 0.72
C ALA A 45 29.22 0.64 -0.54
N ASN A 46 30.25 -0.19 -0.70
CA ASN A 46 30.28 -1.19 -1.77
C ASN A 46 29.39 -2.39 -1.39
N LEU A 47 28.45 -2.71 -2.27
CA LEU A 47 27.67 -3.94 -2.23
C LEU A 47 28.56 -5.12 -2.64
N VAL A 48 28.32 -6.26 -2.01
CA VAL A 48 28.87 -7.54 -2.44
C VAL A 48 27.70 -8.38 -2.93
N PRO A 49 27.71 -8.90 -4.18
CA PRO A 49 26.62 -9.72 -4.68
C PRO A 49 26.27 -10.87 -3.72
N GLY A 50 24.98 -11.05 -3.44
CA GLY A 50 24.47 -12.06 -2.51
C GLY A 50 24.50 -11.67 -1.03
N ARG A 51 25.14 -10.57 -0.64
CA ARG A 51 25.18 -10.10 0.75
C ARG A 51 24.10 -9.05 0.99
N VAL A 52 23.24 -9.31 1.98
CA VAL A 52 22.26 -8.33 2.45
C VAL A 52 22.96 -7.23 3.24
N ILE A 53 22.67 -5.98 2.91
CA ILE A 53 23.05 -4.80 3.70
C ILE A 53 21.82 -4.29 4.44
N ARG A 54 22.02 -3.83 5.67
CA ARG A 54 21.02 -3.08 6.43
C ARG A 54 21.43 -1.62 6.42
N GLY A 55 20.53 -0.76 5.98
CA GLY A 55 20.73 0.68 5.90
C GLY A 55 19.62 1.43 6.63
N THR A 56 19.82 2.74 6.74
CA THR A 56 18.80 3.66 7.26
C THR A 56 18.95 4.98 6.52
N ILE A 57 17.87 5.47 5.95
CA ILE A 57 17.76 6.86 5.50
C ILE A 57 17.33 7.67 6.71
N ASP A 58 18.11 8.68 7.08
CA ASP A 58 17.74 9.63 8.12
C ASP A 58 17.84 11.01 7.47
N PRO A 59 16.72 11.61 7.04
CA PRO A 59 16.75 12.87 6.31
C PRO A 59 17.34 14.02 7.13
N ARG A 60 17.36 13.93 8.46
CA ARG A 60 18.00 14.94 9.32
C ARG A 60 19.51 14.83 9.36
N ARG A 61 20.07 13.64 9.11
CA ARG A 61 21.52 13.39 9.19
C ARG A 61 22.20 13.26 7.83
N HIS A 62 21.53 12.62 6.88
CA HIS A 62 22.12 12.18 5.61
C HIS A 62 21.36 12.71 4.40
N GLY A 63 20.25 13.42 4.60
CA GLY A 63 19.32 13.75 3.53
C GLY A 63 18.48 12.54 3.11
N PRO A 64 17.66 12.68 2.06
CA PRO A 64 16.69 11.67 1.66
C PRO A 64 17.29 10.54 0.83
N VAL A 65 18.62 10.51 0.62
CA VAL A 65 19.26 9.56 -0.29
C VAL A 65 20.40 8.83 0.41
N ARG A 66 20.52 7.52 0.13
CA ARG A 66 21.69 6.70 0.46
C ARG A 66 22.21 6.04 -0.80
N THR A 67 23.46 6.35 -1.15
CA THR A 67 24.12 5.84 -2.35
C THR A 67 25.03 4.65 -2.01
N TYR A 68 24.94 3.62 -2.84
CA TYR A 68 25.75 2.41 -2.81
C TYR A 68 26.42 2.20 -4.16
N ALA A 69 27.48 1.40 -4.19
CA ALA A 69 28.13 1.01 -5.44
C ALA A 69 28.26 -0.50 -5.55
N LEU A 70 28.21 -1.03 -6.76
CA LEU A 70 28.41 -2.44 -7.06
C LEU A 70 29.28 -2.57 -8.30
N ASP A 71 30.37 -3.34 -8.21
CA ASP A 71 31.16 -3.70 -9.38
C ASP A 71 30.56 -4.96 -10.02
N VAL A 72 30.10 -4.84 -11.27
CA VAL A 72 29.52 -5.91 -12.08
C VAL A 72 30.58 -6.45 -13.04
N PRO A 73 31.00 -7.72 -12.90
CA PRO A 73 31.97 -8.35 -13.78
C PRO A 73 31.46 -8.50 -15.22
N ALA A 74 32.39 -8.55 -16.19
CA ALA A 74 32.08 -8.94 -17.56
C ALA A 74 31.50 -10.36 -17.62
N GLY A 75 30.54 -10.57 -18.53
CA GLY A 75 29.85 -11.85 -18.67
C GLY A 75 28.76 -12.10 -17.62
N SER A 76 28.39 -11.09 -16.81
CA SER A 76 27.27 -11.22 -15.87
C SER A 76 25.95 -11.37 -16.64
N PRO A 77 25.14 -12.41 -16.39
CA PRO A 77 23.95 -12.68 -17.19
C PRO A 77 22.78 -11.75 -16.85
N ALA A 78 22.78 -11.16 -15.65
CA ALA A 78 21.75 -10.24 -15.18
C ALA A 78 22.24 -9.51 -13.93
N LEU A 79 21.53 -8.45 -13.54
CA LEU A 79 21.66 -7.80 -12.23
C LEU A 79 20.27 -7.59 -11.64
N ARG A 80 20.04 -8.15 -10.45
CA ARG A 80 18.85 -7.88 -9.64
C ARG A 80 19.23 -7.10 -8.40
N ILE A 81 18.45 -6.08 -8.07
CA ILE A 81 18.57 -5.29 -6.85
C ILE A 81 17.20 -5.30 -6.17
N ASP A 82 17.14 -5.83 -4.96
CA ASP A 82 15.94 -5.85 -4.12
C ASP A 82 16.12 -4.87 -2.95
N LEU A 83 15.20 -3.92 -2.82
CA LEU A 83 15.04 -3.03 -1.67
C LEU A 83 13.83 -3.50 -0.87
N LEU A 84 13.97 -3.54 0.45
CA LEU A 84 12.90 -3.90 1.36
C LEU A 84 12.87 -2.93 2.52
N SER A 85 11.77 -2.21 2.63
CA SER A 85 11.43 -1.32 3.72
C SER A 85 10.08 -1.74 4.28
N ASP A 86 10.04 -1.93 5.60
CA ASP A 86 8.80 -2.24 6.32
C ASP A 86 8.19 -0.96 6.96
N ALA A 87 8.86 0.19 6.82
CA ALA A 87 8.61 1.39 7.64
C ALA A 87 8.44 2.68 6.83
N ALA A 88 8.84 2.70 5.58
CA ALA A 88 8.77 3.87 4.72
C ALA A 88 8.67 3.45 3.26
N ASP A 89 8.01 4.28 2.48
CA ASP A 89 8.01 4.15 1.05
C ASP A 89 9.35 4.65 0.50
N LEU A 90 10.17 3.74 -0.02
CA LEU A 90 11.53 4.05 -0.45
C LEU A 90 11.71 3.59 -1.89
N ASP A 91 12.27 4.45 -2.72
CA ASP A 91 12.52 4.19 -4.13
C ASP A 91 13.92 3.61 -4.39
N LEU A 92 14.05 2.86 -5.48
CA LEU A 92 15.33 2.46 -6.05
C LEU A 92 15.64 3.21 -7.33
N ARG A 93 16.90 3.63 -7.46
CA ARG A 93 17.45 4.20 -8.69
C ARG A 93 18.81 3.60 -8.97
N LEU A 94 19.11 3.43 -10.26
CA LEU A 94 20.32 2.80 -10.72
C LEU A 94 20.93 3.59 -11.89
N ARG A 95 22.24 3.74 -11.86
CA ARG A 95 23.04 4.30 -12.95
C ARG A 95 24.37 3.58 -13.09
N ARG A 96 24.83 3.33 -14.30
CA ARG A 96 26.18 2.81 -14.57
C ARG A 96 27.21 3.92 -14.71
N GLY A 97 28.43 3.67 -14.24
CA GLY A 97 29.63 4.46 -14.51
C GLY A 97 29.86 5.68 -13.61
N ALA A 98 28.79 6.33 -13.12
CA ALA A 98 28.90 7.50 -12.27
C ALA A 98 27.80 7.56 -11.20
N PRO A 99 28.06 8.20 -10.03
CA PRO A 99 27.01 8.56 -9.08
C PRO A 99 25.94 9.44 -9.72
N MET A 100 24.73 9.39 -9.18
CA MET A 100 23.63 10.27 -9.56
C MET A 100 23.74 11.58 -8.77
N VAL A 101 23.60 12.72 -9.45
CA VAL A 101 23.63 14.06 -8.83
C VAL A 101 22.21 14.63 -8.74
N CYS A 102 21.34 14.29 -9.68
CA CYS A 102 19.93 14.65 -9.65
C CYS A 102 19.04 13.48 -10.05
N ASN A 103 17.73 13.63 -9.83
CA ASN A 103 16.76 12.60 -10.18
C ASN A 103 16.86 12.20 -11.66
N ALA A 104 17.13 13.13 -12.58
CA ALA A 104 17.17 12.86 -14.02
C ALA A 104 18.34 11.96 -14.46
N ASP A 105 19.36 11.78 -13.62
CA ASP A 105 20.53 10.96 -13.93
C ASP A 105 20.25 9.44 -13.91
N ALA A 106 19.16 9.00 -13.29
CA ALA A 106 18.86 7.57 -13.14
C ALA A 106 18.50 6.93 -14.49
N GLU A 107 19.25 5.87 -14.85
CA GLU A 107 19.05 5.05 -16.06
C GLU A 107 17.90 4.05 -15.85
N HIS A 108 17.80 3.50 -14.64
CA HIS A 108 16.69 2.63 -14.25
C HIS A 108 16.10 3.07 -12.91
N ARG A 109 14.80 2.88 -12.76
CA ARG A 109 14.04 3.28 -11.57
C ARG A 109 13.03 2.19 -11.23
N SER A 110 12.82 1.99 -9.94
CA SER A 110 11.68 1.29 -9.38
C SER A 110 11.14 2.17 -8.28
N ALA A 111 9.89 2.57 -8.45
CA ALA A 111 9.14 3.38 -7.50
C ALA A 111 7.74 2.75 -7.41
N GLY A 112 7.23 2.67 -6.20
CA GLY A 112 5.94 2.13 -5.85
C GLY A 112 5.56 2.67 -4.47
N VAL A 113 4.41 2.26 -3.95
CA VAL A 113 3.90 2.77 -2.65
C VAL A 113 4.16 1.82 -1.48
N VAL A 114 4.90 0.74 -1.72
CA VAL A 114 5.03 -0.41 -0.83
C VAL A 114 6.38 -0.47 -0.11
N GLY A 115 7.32 0.43 -0.45
CA GLY A 115 8.69 0.41 0.06
C GLY A 115 9.48 -0.86 -0.28
N CYS A 116 9.03 -1.64 -1.25
CA CYS A 116 9.63 -2.91 -1.67
C CYS A 116 9.93 -2.87 -3.17
N GLU A 117 11.03 -2.22 -3.52
CA GLU A 117 11.39 -1.97 -4.92
C GLU A 117 12.33 -3.03 -5.48
N THR A 118 12.20 -3.31 -6.77
CA THR A 118 13.08 -4.25 -7.46
C THR A 118 13.49 -3.70 -8.83
N ILE A 119 14.80 -3.65 -9.08
CA ILE A 119 15.34 -3.43 -10.42
C ILE A 119 15.94 -4.75 -10.90
N VAL A 120 15.53 -5.22 -12.08
CA VAL A 120 16.14 -6.35 -12.78
C VAL A 120 16.66 -5.88 -14.13
N LEU A 121 17.97 -5.98 -14.33
CA LEU A 121 18.62 -5.78 -15.63
C LEU A 121 18.88 -7.15 -16.26
N THR A 122 18.43 -7.31 -17.49
CA THR A 122 18.74 -8.44 -18.37
C THR A 122 19.55 -7.93 -19.57
N PRO A 123 20.22 -8.81 -20.32
CA PRO A 123 20.90 -8.41 -21.56
C PRO A 123 19.91 -7.80 -22.55
N GLU A 124 20.39 -6.87 -23.36
CA GLU A 124 19.63 -6.35 -24.51
C GLU A 124 19.48 -7.45 -25.59
N ASP A 125 18.52 -7.28 -26.50
CA ASP A 125 18.27 -8.26 -27.56
C ASP A 125 19.54 -8.50 -28.40
N GLY A 126 20.01 -9.75 -28.41
CA GLY A 126 21.21 -10.17 -29.14
C GLY A 126 22.51 -10.14 -28.32
N GLU A 127 22.45 -9.75 -27.05
CA GLU A 127 23.57 -9.81 -26.11
C GLU A 127 23.44 -10.99 -25.13
N ASP A 128 24.57 -11.55 -24.71
CA ASP A 128 24.61 -12.68 -23.75
C ASP A 128 24.77 -12.22 -22.29
N ALA A 129 25.12 -10.96 -22.07
CA ALA A 129 25.46 -10.43 -20.76
C ALA A 129 25.08 -8.96 -20.62
N ILE A 130 24.82 -8.52 -19.38
CA ILE A 130 24.66 -7.10 -19.08
C ILE A 130 26.02 -6.38 -19.13
N PRO A 131 26.03 -5.06 -19.40
CA PRO A 131 27.28 -4.32 -19.48
C PRO A 131 28.09 -4.37 -18.17
N ALA A 132 29.37 -4.72 -18.27
CA ALA A 132 30.26 -4.69 -17.12
C ALA A 132 30.49 -3.26 -16.60
N GLY A 133 30.98 -3.16 -15.37
CA GLY A 133 31.47 -1.92 -14.79
C GLY A 133 30.86 -1.62 -13.43
N ARG A 134 31.08 -0.39 -12.98
CA ARG A 134 30.60 0.07 -11.67
C ARG A 134 29.19 0.62 -11.81
N TYR A 135 28.27 0.11 -11.01
CA TYR A 135 26.89 0.59 -10.91
C TYR A 135 26.72 1.34 -9.58
N TYR A 136 25.95 2.42 -9.61
CA TYR A 136 25.58 3.24 -8.46
C TYR A 136 24.09 3.08 -8.20
N ILE A 137 23.75 2.76 -6.96
CA ILE A 137 22.40 2.48 -6.51
C ILE A 137 22.02 3.53 -5.47
N ASP A 138 20.97 4.29 -5.74
CA ASP A 138 20.37 5.18 -4.73
C ASP A 138 19.14 4.52 -4.14
N VAL A 139 19.09 4.48 -2.82
CA VAL A 139 17.86 4.28 -2.05
C VAL A 139 17.36 5.67 -1.67
N VAL A 140 16.12 5.99 -2.00
CA VAL A 140 15.58 7.36 -1.87
C VAL A 140 14.30 7.35 -1.06
N ASP A 141 14.16 8.31 -0.14
CA ASP A 141 12.91 8.64 0.54
C ASP A 141 12.25 9.81 -0.19
N PRO A 142 11.21 9.56 -1.02
CA PRO A 142 10.53 10.61 -1.78
C PRO A 142 9.66 11.51 -0.90
N ALA A 143 9.23 11.04 0.27
CA ALA A 143 8.34 11.76 1.19
C ALA A 143 9.10 12.72 2.11
N TRP A 144 10.44 12.67 2.13
CA TRP A 144 11.28 13.50 3.00
C TRP A 144 10.87 13.38 4.47
N LEU A 145 10.63 12.14 4.89
CA LEU A 145 10.12 11.88 6.23
C LEU A 145 11.06 12.42 7.28
N SER A 146 10.49 12.91 8.38
CA SER A 146 11.30 13.54 9.42
C SER A 146 11.97 12.52 10.37
N TRP A 147 11.83 11.22 10.13
CA TRP A 147 12.37 10.14 10.98
C TRP A 147 13.26 9.17 10.21
N PRO A 148 14.08 8.38 10.92
CA PRO A 148 14.91 7.35 10.30
C PRO A 148 14.07 6.19 9.73
N SER A 149 14.32 5.86 8.47
CA SER A 149 13.65 4.82 7.69
C SER A 149 14.61 3.64 7.45
N PRO A 150 14.51 2.54 8.21
CA PRO A 150 15.38 1.38 8.05
C PRO A 150 15.02 0.58 6.80
N PHE A 151 16.03 0.06 6.11
CA PHE A 151 15.84 -0.77 4.93
C PHE A 151 16.87 -1.89 4.84
N ARG A 152 16.57 -2.87 3.99
CA ARG A 152 17.49 -3.92 3.56
C ARG A 152 17.70 -3.80 2.06
N LEU A 153 18.95 -3.92 1.62
CA LEU A 153 19.33 -3.86 0.22
C LEU A 153 20.12 -5.12 -0.14
N LEU A 154 19.79 -5.75 -1.27
CA LEU A 154 20.46 -6.93 -1.76
C LEU A 154 20.63 -6.85 -3.27
N ALA A 155 21.87 -6.98 -3.75
CA ALA A 155 22.18 -7.10 -5.17
C ALA A 155 22.62 -8.54 -5.50
N ARG A 156 22.26 -9.04 -6.68
CA ARG A 156 22.66 -10.37 -7.19
C ARG A 156 22.91 -10.31 -8.70
N LEU A 157 23.85 -11.11 -9.17
CA LEU A 157 24.12 -11.27 -10.61
C LEU A 157 23.23 -12.37 -11.22
N ALA A 158 21.92 -12.24 -11.04
CA ALA A 158 20.89 -13.20 -11.50
C ALA A 158 19.52 -12.51 -11.55
N THR A 159 18.54 -13.09 -12.23
CA THR A 159 17.16 -12.58 -12.30
C THR A 159 16.26 -13.06 -11.16
N ALA A 160 16.55 -14.24 -10.62
CA ALA A 160 15.71 -14.89 -9.62
C ALA A 160 15.74 -14.15 -8.27
N PRO A 161 14.59 -13.97 -7.60
CA PRO A 161 14.55 -13.39 -6.26
C PRO A 161 15.27 -14.31 -5.25
N PRO A 162 15.84 -13.74 -4.17
CA PRO A 162 16.39 -14.52 -3.08
C PRO A 162 15.31 -15.35 -2.38
N GLU A 163 15.62 -16.60 -2.03
CA GLU A 163 14.68 -17.54 -1.39
C GLU A 163 14.01 -16.99 -0.11
N ARG A 164 14.72 -16.14 0.64
CA ARG A 164 14.13 -15.48 1.82
C ARG A 164 13.03 -14.48 1.45
N LEU A 165 13.13 -13.80 0.30
CA LEU A 165 12.08 -12.88 -0.16
C LEU A 165 10.89 -13.63 -0.72
N LEU A 166 11.17 -14.84 -1.20
CA LEU A 166 10.21 -15.82 -1.64
C LEU A 166 9.49 -16.54 -0.48
N ALA A 167 9.90 -16.34 0.76
CA ALA A 167 9.23 -16.93 1.91
C ALA A 167 7.92 -16.17 2.20
N LEU A 168 6.80 -16.86 2.00
CA LEU A 168 5.49 -16.36 2.42
C LEU A 168 5.38 -16.39 3.96
N PRO A 169 4.72 -15.41 4.57
CA PRO A 169 4.49 -15.42 6.01
C PRO A 169 3.62 -16.63 6.40
N GLU A 170 3.83 -17.19 7.58
CA GLU A 170 2.84 -18.08 8.18
C GLU A 170 1.73 -17.24 8.80
N LEU A 171 0.55 -17.25 8.18
CA LEU A 171 -0.62 -16.53 8.67
C LEU A 171 -1.49 -17.50 9.47
N ARG A 172 -1.15 -17.69 10.75
CA ARG A 172 -1.92 -18.56 11.64
C ARG A 172 -3.11 -17.78 12.19
N ALA A 173 -4.31 -18.32 12.01
CA ALA A 173 -5.51 -17.75 12.60
C ALA A 173 -5.41 -17.83 14.14
N SER A 174 -5.69 -16.70 14.81
CA SER A 174 -5.83 -16.66 16.26
C SER A 174 -7.18 -17.23 16.71
N ASP A 175 -7.18 -17.86 17.89
CA ASP A 175 -8.40 -18.25 18.59
C ASP A 175 -9.10 -17.03 19.21
N ASP A 176 -8.35 -15.96 19.52
CA ASP A 176 -8.90 -14.69 20.00
C ASP A 176 -9.73 -14.02 18.88
N PRO A 177 -11.02 -13.71 19.11
CA PRO A 177 -11.87 -13.17 18.06
C PRO A 177 -11.42 -11.82 17.49
N LEU A 178 -10.88 -10.93 18.32
CA LEU A 178 -10.40 -9.63 17.86
C LEU A 178 -9.11 -9.78 17.05
N GLU A 179 -8.16 -10.56 17.56
CA GLU A 179 -6.91 -10.82 16.84
C GLU A 179 -7.16 -11.54 15.51
N ARG A 180 -8.12 -12.47 15.47
CA ARG A 180 -8.57 -13.10 14.23
C ARG A 180 -9.13 -12.07 13.24
N ALA A 181 -9.98 -11.16 13.71
CA ALA A 181 -10.52 -10.10 12.87
C ALA A 181 -9.42 -9.18 12.31
N VAL A 182 -8.46 -8.79 13.16
CA VAL A 182 -7.27 -8.03 12.77
C VAL A 182 -6.46 -8.75 11.70
N GLN A 183 -6.09 -10.02 11.92
CA GLN A 183 -5.31 -10.82 10.97
C GLN A 183 -6.04 -11.06 9.64
N SER A 184 -7.37 -11.11 9.66
CA SER A 184 -8.21 -11.23 8.46
C SER A 184 -8.42 -9.91 7.71
N THR A 185 -8.02 -8.77 8.29
CA THR A 185 -8.16 -7.45 7.67
C THR A 185 -6.91 -7.12 6.86
N VAL A 186 -7.08 -6.89 5.56
CA VAL A 186 -5.98 -6.65 4.62
C VAL A 186 -6.00 -5.24 4.08
N GLU A 187 -4.83 -4.72 3.73
CA GLU A 187 -4.71 -3.49 2.94
C GLU A 187 -4.64 -3.88 1.47
N LEU A 188 -5.42 -3.18 0.66
CA LEU A 188 -5.46 -3.31 -0.80
C LEU A 188 -4.78 -2.10 -1.41
N ILE A 189 -3.83 -2.34 -2.30
CA ILE A 189 -2.95 -1.32 -2.84
C ILE A 189 -2.89 -1.47 -4.36
N TYR A 190 -3.18 -0.39 -5.08
CA TYR A 190 -3.04 -0.33 -6.53
C TYR A 190 -2.59 1.08 -6.94
N SER A 191 -1.48 1.19 -7.65
CA SER A 191 -0.89 2.48 -8.01
C SER A 191 -0.78 3.42 -6.78
N GLU A 192 -1.21 4.67 -6.91
CA GLU A 192 -1.25 5.71 -5.86
C GLU A 192 -2.51 5.64 -4.96
N ALA A 193 -3.32 4.58 -5.08
CA ALA A 193 -4.60 4.44 -4.39
C ALA A 193 -4.69 3.12 -3.61
N GLY A 194 -5.65 3.06 -2.70
CA GLY A 194 -5.82 1.88 -1.85
C GLY A 194 -7.05 1.95 -0.98
N GLY A 195 -7.26 0.85 -0.26
CA GLY A 195 -8.34 0.68 0.68
C GLY A 195 -8.09 -0.52 1.57
N SER A 196 -9.14 -0.98 2.23
CA SER A 196 -9.11 -2.15 3.09
C SER A 196 -9.93 -3.29 2.50
N GLY A 197 -9.74 -4.49 3.04
CA GLY A 197 -10.51 -5.67 2.69
C GLY A 197 -10.60 -6.63 3.87
N VAL A 198 -11.50 -7.61 3.79
CA VAL A 198 -11.61 -8.68 4.77
C VAL A 198 -11.55 -10.06 4.11
N LEU A 199 -10.67 -10.92 4.62
CA LEU A 199 -10.55 -12.32 4.23
C LEU A 199 -11.73 -13.13 4.78
N ILE A 200 -12.55 -13.66 3.88
CA ILE A 200 -13.78 -14.39 4.21
C ILE A 200 -13.66 -15.91 4.04
N SER A 201 -12.57 -16.41 3.44
CA SER A 201 -12.34 -17.85 3.27
C SER A 201 -10.86 -18.19 3.37
N PRO A 202 -10.51 -19.41 3.79
CA PRO A 202 -9.12 -19.80 3.96
C PRO A 202 -8.41 -19.97 2.60
N ALA A 203 -9.16 -19.97 1.50
CA ALA A 203 -8.64 -19.98 0.13
C ALA A 203 -8.17 -18.59 -0.34
N GLY A 204 -8.32 -17.53 0.47
CA GLY A 204 -7.85 -16.18 0.11
C GLY A 204 -8.88 -15.35 -0.65
N HIS A 205 -10.17 -15.59 -0.42
CA HIS A 205 -11.22 -14.69 -0.92
C HIS A 205 -11.34 -13.46 -0.03
N ILE A 206 -11.39 -12.28 -0.63
CA ILE A 206 -11.49 -10.99 0.07
C ILE A 206 -12.78 -10.28 -0.34
N LEU A 207 -13.54 -9.77 0.63
CA LEU A 207 -14.57 -8.76 0.37
C LEU A 207 -13.98 -7.36 0.55
N THR A 208 -14.38 -6.45 -0.32
CA THR A 208 -14.05 -5.02 -0.26
C THR A 208 -15.13 -4.21 -0.98
N ASN A 209 -14.94 -2.90 -1.14
CA ASN A 209 -15.83 -2.07 -1.96
C ASN A 209 -15.49 -2.12 -3.45
N GLN A 210 -16.47 -1.81 -4.28
CA GLN A 210 -16.26 -1.76 -5.72
C GLN A 210 -15.40 -0.55 -6.10
N HIS A 211 -15.62 0.61 -5.50
CA HIS A 211 -14.85 1.81 -5.81
C HIS A 211 -13.36 1.68 -5.45
N VAL A 212 -13.01 0.83 -4.48
CA VAL A 212 -11.62 0.51 -4.13
C VAL A 212 -10.92 -0.21 -5.28
N VAL A 213 -11.63 -0.95 -6.11
CA VAL A 213 -11.03 -1.75 -7.20
C VAL A 213 -11.51 -1.32 -8.59
N GLU A 214 -12.19 -0.18 -8.70
CA GLU A 214 -12.87 0.27 -9.92
C GLU A 214 -11.89 0.39 -11.11
N ALA A 215 -10.74 1.04 -10.90
CA ALA A 215 -9.74 1.23 -11.94
C ALA A 215 -9.23 -0.09 -12.54
N ILE A 216 -9.12 -1.13 -11.70
CA ILE A 216 -8.70 -2.47 -12.10
C ILE A 216 -9.86 -3.22 -12.76
N ALA A 217 -11.06 -3.15 -12.18
CA ALA A 217 -12.25 -3.87 -12.66
C ALA A 217 -12.70 -3.39 -14.05
N LEU A 218 -12.51 -2.10 -14.36
CA LEU A 218 -12.92 -1.50 -15.63
C LEU A 218 -11.90 -1.66 -16.77
N GLY A 219 -10.71 -2.23 -16.52
CA GLY A 219 -9.75 -2.54 -17.59
C GLY A 219 -9.08 -1.31 -18.23
N GLY A 220 -9.02 -0.17 -17.52
CA GLY A 220 -8.37 1.06 -18.01
C GLY A 220 -6.84 0.95 -18.10
N GLU A 221 -6.15 2.05 -18.43
CA GLU A 221 -4.67 2.07 -18.54
C GLU A 221 -3.96 1.55 -17.28
N ASN A 222 -4.59 1.71 -16.10
CA ASN A 222 -4.10 1.22 -14.82
C ASN A 222 -4.37 -0.27 -14.54
N ALA A 223 -5.15 -0.97 -15.38
CA ALA A 223 -5.45 -2.39 -15.19
C ALA A 223 -4.27 -3.33 -15.51
N ALA A 224 -3.16 -2.78 -16.03
CA ALA A 224 -1.92 -3.51 -16.24
C ALA A 224 -1.12 -3.71 -14.94
N GLU A 225 -1.39 -2.94 -13.89
CA GLU A 225 -0.73 -3.08 -12.59
C GLU A 225 -1.41 -4.16 -11.72
N PRO A 226 -0.63 -4.99 -11.00
CA PRO A 226 -1.19 -5.98 -10.10
C PRO A 226 -1.83 -5.31 -8.89
N LEU A 227 -3.02 -5.78 -8.49
CA LEU A 227 -3.60 -5.42 -7.19
C LEU A 227 -2.81 -6.12 -6.08
N LEU A 228 -2.10 -5.33 -5.28
CA LEU A 228 -1.29 -5.83 -4.18
C LEU A 228 -2.14 -5.99 -2.92
N VAL A 229 -1.84 -7.04 -2.16
CA VAL A 229 -2.48 -7.35 -0.88
C VAL A 229 -1.42 -7.39 0.22
N ALA A 230 -1.64 -6.58 1.24
CA ALA A 230 -0.83 -6.57 2.43
C ALA A 230 -1.57 -7.15 3.63
N VAL A 231 -0.86 -7.99 4.38
CA VAL A 231 -1.42 -8.76 5.49
C VAL A 231 -0.86 -8.27 6.82
N THR A 232 -1.70 -8.22 7.86
CA THR A 232 -1.25 -7.90 9.21
C THR A 232 -0.51 -9.10 9.80
N THR A 233 0.78 -8.93 10.13
CA THR A 233 1.54 -9.92 10.91
C THR A 233 1.84 -9.44 12.33
N ASP A 234 1.80 -8.13 12.54
CA ASP A 234 2.00 -7.46 13.84
C ASP A 234 1.12 -6.20 13.81
N PRO A 235 0.08 -6.08 14.67
CA PRO A 235 -0.82 -4.93 14.67
C PRO A 235 -0.13 -3.62 15.06
N HIS A 236 1.08 -3.68 15.63
CA HIS A 236 1.87 -2.50 15.97
C HIS A 236 2.75 -2.01 14.81
N ARG A 237 2.66 -2.64 13.63
CA ARG A 237 3.44 -2.30 12.45
C ARG A 237 2.55 -2.14 11.21
N PRO A 238 3.03 -1.45 10.17
CA PRO A 238 2.38 -1.46 8.87
C PRO A 238 2.21 -2.91 8.35
N PRO A 239 1.12 -3.21 7.62
CA PRO A 239 0.89 -4.54 7.09
C PRO A 239 1.92 -4.88 6.00
N VAL A 240 2.20 -6.16 5.82
CA VAL A 240 3.30 -6.62 4.97
C VAL A 240 2.77 -7.00 3.59
N VAL A 241 3.24 -6.32 2.53
CA VAL A 241 2.84 -6.65 1.16
C VAL A 241 3.46 -7.97 0.74
N ARG A 242 2.61 -8.96 0.43
CA ARG A 242 3.09 -10.32 0.10
C ARG A 242 2.37 -10.98 -1.05
N PHE A 243 1.19 -10.51 -1.39
CA PHE A 243 0.37 -11.20 -2.38
C PHE A 243 -0.16 -10.27 -3.45
N THR A 244 -0.56 -10.86 -4.57
CA THR A 244 -1.39 -10.22 -5.57
C THR A 244 -2.78 -10.84 -5.56
N ALA A 245 -3.78 -10.04 -5.92
CA ALA A 245 -5.15 -10.50 -6.08
C ALA A 245 -5.73 -10.08 -7.42
N ARG A 246 -6.81 -10.77 -7.81
CA ARG A 246 -7.65 -10.37 -8.94
C ARG A 246 -9.10 -10.18 -8.51
N VAL A 247 -9.81 -9.35 -9.26
CA VAL A 247 -11.27 -9.18 -9.10
C VAL A 247 -11.98 -10.42 -9.67
N LEU A 248 -12.77 -11.11 -8.85
CA LEU A 248 -13.60 -12.23 -9.30
C LEU A 248 -15.01 -11.80 -9.69
N ALA A 249 -15.54 -10.81 -8.97
CA ALA A 249 -16.84 -10.20 -9.20
C ALA A 249 -16.87 -8.82 -8.54
N SER A 250 -17.65 -7.90 -9.09
CA SER A 250 -17.91 -6.59 -8.52
C SER A 250 -19.31 -6.13 -8.88
N ASP A 251 -19.92 -5.35 -8.01
CA ASP A 251 -21.24 -4.78 -8.21
C ASP A 251 -21.19 -3.28 -7.83
N PRO A 252 -21.20 -2.37 -8.82
CA PRO A 252 -21.18 -0.93 -8.58
C PRO A 252 -22.44 -0.43 -7.84
N ASP A 253 -23.59 -1.06 -8.04
CA ASP A 253 -24.84 -0.66 -7.38
C ASP A 253 -24.83 -1.03 -5.90
N LEU A 254 -24.13 -2.10 -5.52
CA LEU A 254 -23.96 -2.48 -4.10
C LEU A 254 -22.72 -1.83 -3.46
N ASP A 255 -21.83 -1.27 -4.28
CA ASP A 255 -20.47 -0.87 -3.91
C ASP A 255 -19.71 -2.00 -3.18
N LEU A 256 -19.74 -3.20 -3.77
CA LEU A 256 -19.06 -4.38 -3.23
C LEU A 256 -18.25 -5.08 -4.32
N ALA A 257 -17.14 -5.71 -3.92
CA ALA A 257 -16.34 -6.57 -4.78
C ALA A 257 -15.83 -7.80 -4.02
N LEU A 258 -15.71 -8.90 -4.76
CA LEU A 258 -15.10 -10.15 -4.32
C LEU A 258 -13.79 -10.34 -5.08
N LEU A 259 -12.69 -10.49 -4.34
CA LEU A 259 -11.35 -10.70 -4.87
C LEU A 259 -10.84 -12.10 -4.52
N GLN A 260 -9.80 -12.53 -5.23
CA GLN A 260 -9.05 -13.77 -4.96
C GLN A 260 -7.57 -13.47 -4.95
N ILE A 261 -6.89 -13.83 -3.86
CA ILE A 261 -5.43 -13.89 -3.82
C ILE A 261 -4.93 -15.03 -4.72
N GLU A 262 -4.06 -14.76 -5.69
CA GLU A 262 -3.64 -15.76 -6.68
C GLU A 262 -2.14 -16.10 -6.66
N ALA A 263 -1.30 -15.15 -6.26
CA ALA A 263 0.15 -15.31 -6.28
C ALA A 263 0.83 -14.48 -5.19
N ASP A 264 2.13 -14.69 -5.02
CA ASP A 264 2.98 -13.74 -4.30
C ASP A 264 3.30 -12.50 -5.16
N ILE A 265 3.94 -11.49 -4.57
CA ILE A 265 4.37 -10.26 -5.27
C ILE A 265 5.35 -10.50 -6.44
N TYR A 266 5.85 -11.72 -6.62
CA TYR A 266 6.74 -12.10 -7.72
C TYR A 266 6.03 -12.96 -8.78
N GLY A 267 4.70 -13.08 -8.71
CA GLY A 267 3.89 -13.83 -9.66
C GLY A 267 3.97 -15.35 -9.50
N ARG A 268 4.51 -15.86 -8.39
CA ARG A 268 4.57 -17.30 -8.13
C ARG A 268 3.27 -17.78 -7.51
N PRO A 269 2.74 -18.95 -7.93
CA PRO A 269 1.54 -19.51 -7.34
C PRO A 269 1.77 -19.80 -5.85
N LEU A 270 0.69 -19.68 -5.07
CA LEU A 270 0.72 -20.05 -3.66
C LEU A 270 1.05 -21.55 -3.50
N PRO A 271 1.80 -21.94 -2.45
CA PRO A 271 2.03 -23.34 -2.13
C PRO A 271 0.71 -24.11 -1.98
N GLU A 272 0.71 -25.38 -2.37
CA GLU A 272 -0.44 -26.25 -2.16
C GLU A 272 -0.78 -26.30 -0.66
N GLY A 273 -2.06 -26.12 -0.33
CA GLY A 273 -2.49 -26.13 1.06
C GLY A 273 -2.21 -24.84 1.85
N TYR A 274 -1.71 -23.77 1.22
CA TYR A 274 -1.63 -22.46 1.88
C TYR A 274 -3.03 -22.01 2.34
N ARG A 275 -3.12 -21.43 3.55
CA ARG A 275 -4.38 -21.05 4.19
C ARG A 275 -4.25 -19.64 4.75
N PHE A 276 -5.30 -18.85 4.56
CA PHE A 276 -5.41 -17.50 5.11
C PHE A 276 -6.27 -17.49 6.38
N PRO A 277 -5.99 -16.58 7.34
CA PRO A 277 -6.90 -16.31 8.45
C PRO A 277 -8.22 -15.75 7.90
N THR A 278 -9.32 -16.14 8.53
CA THR A 278 -10.66 -15.75 8.09
C THR A 278 -11.43 -15.07 9.19
N ALA A 279 -12.17 -14.02 8.82
CA ALA A 279 -13.07 -13.37 9.75
C ALA A 279 -14.23 -14.29 10.14
N ALA A 280 -14.72 -14.17 11.38
CA ALA A 280 -16.01 -14.74 11.74
C ALA A 280 -17.11 -13.88 11.13
N LEU A 281 -18.12 -14.49 10.52
CA LEU A 281 -19.21 -13.77 9.86
C LEU A 281 -20.44 -13.76 10.76
N GLY A 282 -20.94 -12.56 11.06
CA GLY A 282 -22.11 -12.36 11.91
C GLY A 282 -23.41 -12.32 11.11
N ARG A 283 -24.49 -11.98 11.81
CA ARG A 283 -25.83 -11.81 11.23
C ARG A 283 -26.26 -10.35 11.34
N PRO A 284 -26.09 -9.54 10.30
CA PRO A 284 -26.46 -8.13 10.38
C PRO A 284 -27.95 -7.92 10.69
N GLU A 285 -28.83 -8.90 10.41
CA GLU A 285 -30.28 -8.86 10.67
C GLU A 285 -30.61 -8.77 12.17
N THR A 286 -29.68 -9.16 13.05
CA THR A 286 -29.89 -9.11 14.49
C THR A 286 -29.53 -7.76 15.11
N MET A 287 -28.86 -6.88 14.34
CA MET A 287 -28.36 -5.60 14.82
C MET A 287 -29.49 -4.62 15.12
N ARG A 288 -29.33 -3.83 16.19
CA ARG A 288 -30.28 -2.84 16.69
C ARG A 288 -29.61 -1.48 16.86
N LEU A 289 -30.43 -0.43 16.89
CA LEU A 289 -29.94 0.90 17.21
C LEU A 289 -29.18 0.88 18.54
N ALA A 290 -28.05 1.59 18.57
CA ALA A 290 -27.11 1.69 19.68
C ALA A 290 -26.27 0.43 19.97
N ASP A 291 -26.41 -0.66 19.20
CA ASP A 291 -25.46 -1.78 19.30
C ASP A 291 -24.04 -1.32 18.94
N GLY A 292 -23.05 -1.82 19.68
CA GLY A 292 -21.64 -1.48 19.48
C GLY A 292 -21.10 -1.99 18.14
N LEU A 293 -20.32 -1.13 17.47
CA LEU A 293 -19.63 -1.44 16.22
C LEU A 293 -18.12 -1.20 16.37
N LEU A 294 -17.32 -2.04 15.73
CA LEU A 294 -15.89 -1.85 15.57
C LEU A 294 -15.51 -1.93 14.09
N ALA A 295 -15.06 -0.82 13.51
CA ALA A 295 -14.50 -0.80 12.16
C ALA A 295 -12.98 -1.02 12.22
N LEU A 296 -12.47 -1.93 11.38
CA LEU A 296 -11.04 -2.15 11.19
C LEU A 296 -10.64 -1.73 9.77
N GLY A 297 -9.46 -1.12 9.63
CA GLY A 297 -8.94 -0.73 8.32
C GLY A 297 -7.59 -0.04 8.37
N TYR A 298 -7.15 0.45 7.22
CA TYR A 298 -5.88 1.14 7.01
C TYR A 298 -6.15 2.54 6.46
N PRO A 299 -6.46 3.52 7.33
CA PRO A 299 -6.80 4.86 6.89
C PRO A 299 -5.58 5.55 6.27
N ASN A 300 -5.79 6.32 5.20
CA ASN A 300 -4.76 7.16 4.57
C ASN A 300 -4.31 8.28 5.54
N ALA A 301 -5.17 8.65 6.49
CA ALA A 301 -4.86 9.62 7.54
C ALA A 301 -4.00 8.97 8.65
N GLY A 302 -2.92 9.64 9.04
CA GLY A 302 -2.00 9.20 10.10
C GLY A 302 -0.63 8.69 9.62
N GLY A 303 -0.46 8.51 8.30
CA GLY A 303 0.75 7.95 7.71
C GLY A 303 1.91 8.91 7.47
N LEU A 304 1.70 10.25 7.48
CA LEU A 304 2.72 11.25 7.12
C LEU A 304 3.54 10.90 5.85
N GLY A 305 2.93 10.28 4.84
CA GLY A 305 3.63 9.80 3.63
C GLY A 305 4.18 8.37 3.73
N THR A 306 3.72 7.58 4.71
CA THR A 306 4.04 6.15 4.89
C THR A 306 2.77 5.33 5.16
N ARG A 307 2.88 4.01 4.95
CA ARG A 307 1.80 3.05 5.27
C ARG A 307 1.57 3.00 6.78
N VAL A 308 0.30 2.96 7.19
CA VAL A 308 -0.10 2.94 8.61
C VAL A 308 -0.28 1.51 9.12
N SER A 309 -0.16 1.31 10.44
CA SER A 309 -0.67 0.10 11.08
C SER A 309 -2.19 0.06 11.02
N ILE A 310 -2.76 -1.13 11.23
CA ILE A 310 -4.21 -1.30 11.31
C ILE A 310 -4.81 -0.36 12.37
N THR A 311 -5.94 0.25 12.05
CA THR A 311 -6.68 1.16 12.93
C THR A 311 -8.01 0.53 13.30
N ALA A 312 -8.41 0.70 14.56
CA ALA A 312 -9.68 0.22 15.09
C ALA A 312 -10.51 1.40 15.60
N SER A 313 -11.65 1.66 14.94
CA SER A 313 -12.56 2.76 15.26
C SER A 313 -13.85 2.20 15.85
N ARG A 314 -14.19 2.61 17.07
CA ARG A 314 -15.41 2.16 17.76
C ARG A 314 -16.51 3.20 17.65
N GLY A 315 -17.73 2.73 17.46
CA GLY A 315 -18.95 3.55 17.49
C GLY A 315 -20.16 2.66 17.75
N ILE A 316 -21.33 3.13 17.32
CA ILE A 316 -22.59 2.41 17.44
C ILE A 316 -23.33 2.36 16.10
N LEU A 317 -24.31 1.47 15.99
CA LEU A 317 -25.30 1.52 14.93
C LEU A 317 -26.27 2.68 15.20
N SER A 318 -26.03 3.82 14.54
CA SER A 318 -26.79 5.06 14.71
C SER A 318 -28.10 5.10 13.91
N GLY A 319 -28.24 4.26 12.89
CA GLY A 319 -29.41 4.31 12.02
C GLY A 319 -29.34 3.38 10.81
N PHE A 320 -30.41 3.41 10.03
CA PHE A 320 -30.53 2.71 8.76
C PHE A 320 -30.95 3.71 7.69
N GLU A 321 -30.38 3.59 6.50
CA GLU A 321 -30.77 4.36 5.33
C GLU A 321 -31.05 3.45 4.15
N ARG A 322 -32.05 3.80 3.35
CA ARG A 322 -32.40 3.05 2.15
C ARG A 322 -32.41 3.98 0.93
N ARG A 323 -31.53 3.69 -0.03
CA ARG A 323 -31.43 4.40 -1.31
C ARG A 323 -31.73 3.41 -2.44
N GLY A 324 -33.01 3.23 -2.76
CA GLY A 324 -33.44 2.21 -3.71
C GLY A 324 -33.20 0.78 -3.19
N GLN A 325 -32.37 0.00 -3.88
CA GLN A 325 -31.95 -1.33 -3.44
C GLN A 325 -30.80 -1.30 -2.42
N GLN A 326 -30.10 -0.17 -2.30
CA GLN A 326 -29.04 -0.01 -1.32
C GLN A 326 -29.63 0.14 0.09
N VAL A 327 -29.14 -0.67 1.02
CA VAL A 327 -29.36 -0.49 2.46
C VAL A 327 -28.02 -0.16 3.09
N HIS A 328 -28.00 0.86 3.93
CA HIS A 328 -26.80 1.22 4.66
C HIS A 328 -27.07 1.27 6.16
N PHE A 329 -26.10 0.79 6.93
CA PHE A 329 -26.01 1.09 8.35
C PHE A 329 -25.29 2.41 8.52
N LYS A 330 -25.85 3.27 9.37
CA LYS A 330 -25.24 4.53 9.76
C LYS A 330 -24.50 4.33 11.07
N THR A 331 -23.30 4.86 11.19
CA THR A 331 -22.50 4.80 12.42
C THR A 331 -21.83 6.13 12.71
N ASP A 332 -21.55 6.37 13.99
CA ASP A 332 -20.69 7.43 14.48
C ASP A 332 -19.23 6.96 14.68
N ALA A 333 -18.92 5.69 14.37
CA ALA A 333 -17.55 5.22 14.29
C ALA A 333 -16.79 6.04 13.23
N GLU A 334 -15.54 6.40 13.54
CA GLU A 334 -14.70 7.16 12.61
C GLU A 334 -14.33 6.32 11.39
N ILE A 335 -14.89 6.68 10.23
CA ILE A 335 -14.60 6.09 8.93
C ILE A 335 -13.88 7.13 8.08
N ASN A 336 -12.59 6.90 7.83
CA ASN A 336 -11.75 7.77 7.03
C ASN A 336 -11.41 7.10 5.69
N ALA A 337 -10.96 7.90 4.71
CA ALA A 337 -10.39 7.36 3.47
C ALA A 337 -9.31 6.32 3.80
N GLY A 338 -9.35 5.15 3.15
CA GLY A 338 -8.50 3.99 3.45
C GLY A 338 -9.18 2.92 4.32
N ASN A 339 -10.17 3.27 5.15
CA ASN A 339 -11.01 2.28 5.85
C ASN A 339 -12.04 1.61 4.91
N SER A 340 -12.37 2.25 3.79
CA SER A 340 -13.31 1.73 2.79
C SER A 340 -12.90 0.32 2.36
N GLY A 341 -13.84 -0.61 2.43
CA GLY A 341 -13.67 -2.03 2.15
C GLY A 341 -13.29 -2.88 3.37
N GLY A 342 -12.92 -2.25 4.49
CA GLY A 342 -12.59 -2.92 5.75
C GLY A 342 -13.82 -3.47 6.48
N PRO A 343 -13.65 -4.47 7.37
CA PRO A 343 -14.77 -5.06 8.08
C PRO A 343 -15.29 -4.15 9.19
N VAL A 344 -16.61 -4.19 9.37
CA VAL A 344 -17.29 -3.66 10.55
C VAL A 344 -17.86 -4.82 11.34
N LEU A 345 -17.49 -4.88 12.62
CA LEU A 345 -17.72 -5.99 13.52
C LEU A 345 -18.76 -5.64 14.58
N ASP A 346 -19.50 -6.65 15.05
CA ASP A 346 -20.32 -6.56 16.26
C ASP A 346 -19.49 -6.73 17.54
N GLU A 347 -20.14 -6.74 18.70
CA GLU A 347 -19.49 -6.92 20.02
C GLU A 347 -18.85 -8.31 20.22
N ARG A 348 -19.16 -9.28 19.34
CA ARG A 348 -18.55 -10.63 19.33
C ARG A 348 -17.38 -10.71 18.34
N PHE A 349 -17.02 -9.59 17.73
CA PHE A 349 -16.01 -9.48 16.67
C PHE A 349 -16.37 -10.29 15.42
N GLU A 350 -17.68 -10.45 15.16
CA GLU A 350 -18.20 -11.05 13.93
C GLU A 350 -18.50 -9.93 12.92
N VAL A 351 -18.09 -10.13 11.66
CA VAL A 351 -18.32 -9.14 10.59
C VAL A 351 -19.82 -9.04 10.32
N ILE A 352 -20.37 -7.84 10.48
CA ILE A 352 -21.76 -7.52 10.14
C ILE A 352 -21.86 -6.71 8.84
N GLY A 353 -20.77 -6.09 8.39
CA GLY A 353 -20.75 -5.36 7.14
C GLY A 353 -19.37 -4.87 6.73
N ILE A 354 -19.35 -4.09 5.64
CA ILE A 354 -18.15 -3.52 5.01
C ILE A 354 -18.25 -2.00 5.07
N ALA A 355 -17.25 -1.33 5.65
CA ALA A 355 -17.19 0.14 5.68
C ALA A 355 -17.09 0.68 4.24
N THR A 356 -17.79 1.76 3.89
CA THR A 356 -17.80 2.30 2.51
C THR A 356 -17.47 3.79 2.46
N GLU A 357 -18.41 4.64 2.82
CA GLU A 357 -18.34 6.07 2.63
C GLU A 357 -18.67 6.82 3.93
N THR A 358 -18.25 8.07 3.98
CA THR A 358 -18.63 9.00 5.04
C THR A 358 -19.31 10.19 4.39
N ILE A 359 -20.47 10.59 4.91
CA ILE A 359 -21.13 11.82 4.47
C ILE A 359 -20.96 12.86 5.56
N SER A 360 -20.43 14.02 5.16
CA SER A 360 -20.38 15.23 5.99
C SER A 360 -21.42 16.24 5.53
N ASP A 361 -21.86 17.11 6.44
CA ASP A 361 -22.58 18.33 6.06
C ASP A 361 -21.66 19.31 5.33
N ASP A 362 -22.24 20.29 4.63
CA ASP A 362 -21.50 21.32 3.85
C ASP A 362 -20.50 22.14 4.70
N GLY A 363 -20.59 22.04 6.04
CA GLY A 363 -19.69 22.70 6.99
C GLY A 363 -18.63 21.78 7.62
N GLY A 364 -18.67 20.47 7.40
CA GLY A 364 -17.75 19.49 8.00
C GLY A 364 -17.92 19.30 9.52
N ASN A 365 -19.03 19.75 10.11
CA ASN A 365 -19.25 19.78 11.56
C ASN A 365 -19.88 18.48 12.10
N GLY A 366 -20.24 17.55 11.22
CA GLY A 366 -20.65 16.20 11.59
C GLY A 366 -20.36 15.21 10.46
N GLN A 367 -19.88 14.02 10.82
CA GLN A 367 -19.66 12.92 9.89
C GLN A 367 -20.52 11.72 10.30
N ILE A 368 -21.21 11.13 9.33
CA ILE A 368 -21.89 9.85 9.48
C ILE A 368 -21.17 8.84 8.58
N GLY A 369 -20.60 7.81 9.20
CA GLY A 369 -20.05 6.67 8.50
C GLY A 369 -21.15 5.74 7.99
N TYR A 370 -20.94 5.16 6.82
CA TYR A 370 -21.82 4.17 6.24
C TYR A 370 -21.15 2.80 6.14
N VAL A 371 -21.97 1.77 6.31
CA VAL A 371 -21.56 0.37 6.27
C VAL A 371 -22.53 -0.39 5.38
N ARG A 372 -22.00 -1.19 4.45
CA ARG A 372 -22.74 -2.16 3.63
C ARG A 372 -22.95 -3.44 4.44
N PRO A 373 -24.17 -3.74 4.93
CA PRO A 373 -24.42 -4.96 5.69
C PRO A 373 -24.19 -6.20 4.83
N LEU A 374 -23.65 -7.27 5.44
CA LEU A 374 -23.28 -8.49 4.71
C LEU A 374 -24.45 -9.21 4.02
N TRP A 375 -25.71 -8.94 4.39
CA TRP A 375 -26.86 -9.53 3.68
C TRP A 375 -27.00 -9.02 2.24
N LEU A 376 -26.31 -7.92 1.88
CA LEU A 376 -26.28 -7.42 0.50
C LEU A 376 -25.35 -8.24 -0.39
N VAL A 377 -24.38 -8.96 0.18
CA VAL A 377 -23.43 -9.76 -0.60
C VAL A 377 -24.20 -10.86 -1.34
N PRO A 378 -24.09 -10.96 -2.68
CA PRO A 378 -24.84 -11.96 -3.44
C PRO A 378 -24.51 -13.40 -3.02
N GLU A 379 -25.54 -14.25 -2.94
CA GLU A 379 -25.40 -15.67 -2.57
C GLU A 379 -24.42 -16.44 -3.47
N ALA A 380 -24.32 -16.05 -4.75
CA ALA A 380 -23.34 -16.64 -5.66
C ALA A 380 -21.88 -16.39 -5.23
N TRP A 381 -21.61 -15.30 -4.51
CA TRP A 381 -20.26 -14.95 -4.04
C TRP A 381 -19.87 -15.77 -2.82
N TRP A 382 -20.80 -16.00 -1.88
CA TRP A 382 -20.58 -16.90 -0.74
C TRP A 382 -20.27 -18.33 -1.20
N ARG A 383 -21.09 -18.86 -2.12
CA ARG A 383 -20.85 -20.17 -2.75
C ARG A 383 -19.50 -20.24 -3.46
N ARG A 384 -19.12 -19.18 -4.18
CA ARG A 384 -17.81 -19.09 -4.84
C ARG A 384 -16.65 -19.09 -3.85
N ALA A 385 -16.82 -18.42 -2.71
CA ALA A 385 -15.85 -18.39 -1.63
C ALA A 385 -15.81 -19.68 -0.78
N GLY A 386 -16.74 -20.63 -1.02
CA GLY A 386 -16.87 -21.85 -0.21
C GLY A 386 -17.32 -21.56 1.23
N VAL A 387 -18.07 -20.48 1.42
CA VAL A 387 -18.62 -20.06 2.71
C VAL A 387 -20.10 -20.45 2.74
N ASP A 388 -20.49 -21.26 3.72
CA ASP A 388 -21.89 -21.66 3.96
C ASP A 388 -22.51 -20.68 4.96
N ARG A 389 -23.70 -20.14 4.66
CA ARG A 389 -24.30 -19.03 5.41
C ARG A 389 -25.74 -19.27 5.85
#